data_AF-A0AAU4ADE4-F1
#
_entry.id   AF-A0AAU4ADE4-F1
#
_cell.length_a   1.000
_cell.length_b   1.000
_cell.length_c   1.000
_cell.angle_alpha   90.00
_cell.angle_beta   90.00
_cell.angle_gamma   90.00
#
_symmetry.space_group_name_H-M   'P 1'
#
loop_
_entity.id
_entity.type
_entity.pdbx_description
1 polymer ?
#
loop_
_entity_poly.entity_id
_entity_poly.type
_entity_poly.pdbx_seq_one_letter_code
_entity_poly.pdbx_strand_id
1 'polypeptide(L)'
;MPEGDSVYRTAALLREALAGKVLIHSDFRVPRFATADLTGRTTLEVASRGKHLLIRLSGPGEPSGVDAPDTPGGPNQPHGPHGPGGPGSPSDPGGSDSPGGPNQTDGPGGPGSPGEPDGPNSLGSPHGPGGPAGSGGPDGCGEPGSPNQTDGPGSPDALSRPAPAGNPPRTPRRPPDRLTLHTHLRMDGAWRIFANAANATHSTGTGTGTGAGPAIPGGHRYPAHEIRVVLATATHIAVGYRLPVVELLRTVDEHRVVGHLGPDLLGPDWDAEVAAANLLADPGRPLGEALLDQRNLAGIGNIYKAELCFLAGLTPWTPVGDVPRATLPRLTAAAHRLLDANKGTNKGTNKDADNHADKTPRRNTTGSRRPGQDLFVYGRAHRPCLRCGTPVREAPQDGRPTYWCPRCQSGPTP
;
A
#
# COMPACT_ATOMS: atom_id res chain seq x y z
N MET A 1 -0.09 7.01 -16.48
CA MET A 1 1.06 7.18 -15.58
C MET A 1 0.84 6.43 -14.27
N PRO A 2 1.54 5.31 -14.07
CA PRO A 2 1.58 4.59 -12.80
C PRO A 2 2.17 5.40 -11.64
N GLU A 3 1.45 5.44 -10.53
CA GLU A 3 1.87 5.95 -9.21
C GLU A 3 1.51 4.88 -8.15
N GLY A 4 1.74 5.16 -6.86
CA GLY A 4 1.59 4.16 -5.79
C GLY A 4 0.23 3.45 -5.76
N ASP A 5 -0.85 4.21 -5.92
CA ASP A 5 -2.23 3.68 -6.00
C ASP A 5 -2.39 2.61 -7.10
N SER A 6 -1.84 2.86 -8.28
CA SER A 6 -1.97 1.97 -9.43
C SER A 6 -1.07 0.74 -9.31
N VAL A 7 0.13 0.90 -8.74
CA VAL A 7 1.04 -0.22 -8.49
C VAL A 7 0.45 -1.13 -7.41
N TYR A 8 -0.17 -0.56 -6.37
CA TYR A 8 -0.91 -1.30 -5.36
C TYR A 8 -2.07 -2.11 -5.99
N ARG A 9 -2.85 -1.51 -6.89
CA ARG A 9 -3.91 -2.23 -7.64
C ARG A 9 -3.33 -3.37 -8.49
N THR A 10 -2.24 -3.12 -9.21
CA THR A 10 -1.56 -4.17 -9.99
C THR A 10 -1.07 -5.31 -9.10
N ALA A 11 -0.52 -5.01 -7.91
CA ALA A 11 -0.12 -6.01 -6.94
C ALA A 11 -1.31 -6.83 -6.43
N ALA A 12 -2.47 -6.21 -6.19
CA ALA A 12 -3.69 -6.91 -5.80
C ALA A 12 -4.17 -7.91 -6.87
N LEU A 13 -4.19 -7.50 -8.15
CA LEU A 13 -4.55 -8.39 -9.26
C LEU A 13 -3.58 -9.56 -9.41
N LEU A 14 -2.28 -9.30 -9.25
CA LEU A 14 -1.26 -10.34 -9.31
C LEU A 14 -1.31 -11.28 -8.10
N ARG A 15 -1.66 -10.79 -6.91
CA ARG A 15 -1.89 -11.65 -5.73
C ARG A 15 -2.99 -12.67 -6.02
N GLU A 16 -4.13 -12.23 -6.55
CA GLU A 16 -5.24 -13.12 -6.92
C GLU A 16 -4.80 -14.17 -7.95
N ALA A 17 -3.99 -13.76 -8.93
CA ALA A 17 -3.52 -14.63 -9.99
C ALA A 17 -2.42 -15.62 -9.54
N LEU A 18 -1.49 -15.20 -8.69
CA LEU A 18 -0.21 -15.90 -8.46
C LEU A 18 0.02 -16.37 -7.01
N ALA A 19 -0.40 -15.61 -6.00
CA ALA A 19 0.00 -15.88 -4.61
C ALA A 19 -0.49 -17.25 -4.12
N GLY A 20 0.39 -17.98 -3.44
CA GLY A 20 0.18 -19.36 -2.98
C GLY A 20 0.24 -20.43 -4.09
N LYS A 21 0.39 -20.05 -5.37
CA LYS A 21 0.35 -20.99 -6.50
C LYS A 21 1.75 -21.29 -7.03
N VAL A 22 1.91 -22.52 -7.52
CA VAL A 22 3.11 -22.97 -8.22
C VAL A 22 3.12 -22.40 -9.64
N LEU A 23 4.27 -21.86 -10.03
CA LEU A 23 4.52 -21.47 -11.41
C LEU A 23 4.74 -22.73 -12.26
N ILE A 24 3.89 -22.95 -13.26
CA ILE A 24 4.02 -24.06 -14.21
C ILE A 24 4.79 -23.65 -15.47
N HIS A 25 5.00 -22.35 -15.66
CA HIS A 25 5.79 -21.81 -16.75
C HIS A 25 6.28 -20.40 -16.39
N SER A 26 7.48 -20.05 -16.85
CA SER A 26 7.97 -18.68 -16.90
C SER A 26 8.74 -18.41 -18.20
N ASP A 27 8.61 -17.21 -18.74
CA ASP A 27 9.37 -16.73 -19.90
C ASP A 27 9.83 -15.29 -19.66
N PHE A 28 11.12 -15.02 -19.90
CA PHE A 28 11.75 -13.72 -19.71
C PHE A 28 12.29 -13.20 -21.04
N ARG A 29 11.63 -12.16 -21.57
CA ARG A 29 12.01 -11.50 -22.82
C ARG A 29 12.84 -10.25 -22.55
N VAL A 30 13.86 -10.44 -21.71
CA VAL A 30 14.88 -9.46 -21.36
C VAL A 30 16.25 -10.15 -21.45
N PRO A 31 17.22 -9.63 -22.22
CA PRO A 31 18.46 -10.37 -22.54
C PRO A 31 19.20 -10.91 -21.31
N ARG A 32 19.23 -10.14 -20.22
CA ARG A 32 19.90 -10.52 -18.97
C ARG A 32 19.34 -11.77 -18.30
N PHE A 33 18.05 -12.07 -18.49
CA PHE A 33 17.36 -13.19 -17.84
C PHE A 33 16.73 -14.16 -18.85
N ALA A 34 17.16 -14.13 -20.11
CA ALA A 34 16.55 -14.91 -21.20
C ALA A 34 16.51 -16.43 -20.94
N THR A 35 17.42 -16.95 -20.11
CA THR A 35 17.50 -18.38 -19.75
C THR A 35 17.04 -18.65 -18.32
N ALA A 36 16.49 -17.65 -17.61
CA ALA A 36 16.00 -17.85 -16.26
C ALA A 36 14.69 -18.66 -16.30
N ASP A 37 14.62 -19.69 -15.46
CA ASP A 37 13.42 -20.50 -15.28
C ASP A 37 13.00 -20.51 -13.81
N LEU A 38 11.75 -20.13 -13.57
CA LEU A 38 11.10 -20.08 -12.26
C LEU A 38 10.04 -21.17 -12.09
N THR A 39 9.90 -22.06 -13.08
CA THR A 39 8.97 -23.19 -13.04
C THR A 39 9.21 -24.06 -11.81
N GLY A 40 8.13 -24.55 -11.20
CA GLY A 40 8.14 -25.35 -9.98
C GLY A 40 8.27 -24.55 -8.69
N ARG A 41 8.54 -23.23 -8.75
CA ARG A 41 8.54 -22.36 -7.55
C ARG A 41 7.14 -21.91 -7.20
N THR A 42 6.88 -21.77 -5.90
CA THR A 42 5.63 -21.19 -5.39
C THR A 42 5.78 -19.68 -5.25
N THR A 43 4.79 -18.92 -5.70
CA THR A 43 4.72 -17.49 -5.37
C THR A 43 4.28 -17.33 -3.93
N LEU A 44 5.23 -16.97 -3.06
CA LEU A 44 4.97 -16.79 -1.63
C LEU A 44 4.18 -15.51 -1.37
N GLU A 45 4.51 -14.43 -2.08
CA GLU A 45 3.90 -13.12 -1.86
C GLU A 45 3.99 -12.26 -3.13
N VAL A 46 3.00 -11.40 -3.32
CA VAL A 46 3.09 -10.28 -4.26
C VAL A 46 2.79 -8.99 -3.50
N ALA A 47 3.77 -8.10 -3.44
CA ALA A 47 3.73 -6.85 -2.69
C ALA A 47 4.00 -5.65 -3.60
N SER A 48 3.52 -4.48 -3.17
CA SER A 48 3.95 -3.18 -3.69
C SER A 48 4.69 -2.43 -2.59
N ARG A 49 5.78 -1.75 -2.94
CA ARG A 49 6.45 -0.77 -2.08
C ARG A 49 6.64 0.54 -2.84
N GLY A 50 5.87 1.57 -2.50
CA GLY A 50 5.76 2.80 -3.29
C GLY A 50 5.37 2.50 -4.74
N LYS A 51 6.27 2.74 -5.70
CA LYS A 51 6.07 2.45 -7.14
C LYS A 51 6.75 1.16 -7.63
N HIS A 52 7.23 0.33 -6.70
CA HIS A 52 7.91 -0.93 -6.98
C HIS A 52 6.94 -2.10 -6.77
N LEU A 53 7.03 -3.11 -7.64
CA LEU A 53 6.29 -4.36 -7.52
C LEU A 53 7.27 -5.50 -7.23
N LEU A 54 6.94 -6.33 -6.25
CA LEU A 54 7.80 -7.40 -5.74
C LEU A 54 7.01 -8.71 -5.75
N ILE A 55 7.49 -9.70 -6.50
CA ILE A 55 6.93 -11.06 -6.52
C ILE A 55 7.97 -11.98 -5.87
N ARG A 56 7.69 -12.43 -4.64
CA ARG A 56 8.59 -13.26 -3.83
C ARG A 56 8.26 -14.73 -4.05
N LEU A 57 9.29 -15.53 -4.33
CA LEU A 57 9.19 -16.93 -4.74
C LEU A 57 9.94 -17.83 -3.77
N SER A 58 9.42 -19.04 -3.57
CA SER A 58 10.04 -20.06 -2.75
C SER A 58 11.39 -20.50 -3.32
N GLY A 59 12.22 -21.14 -2.48
CA GLY A 59 13.37 -21.88 -2.96
C GLY A 59 12.94 -23.07 -3.84
N PRO A 60 13.85 -23.61 -4.68
CA PRO A 60 13.57 -24.83 -5.44
C PRO A 60 13.20 -25.98 -4.48
N GLY A 61 12.05 -26.62 -4.70
CA GLY A 61 11.59 -27.76 -3.89
C GLY A 61 11.21 -27.42 -2.44
N GLU A 62 11.13 -26.13 -2.07
CA GLU A 62 10.60 -25.71 -0.78
C GLU A 62 9.07 -25.89 -0.79
N PRO A 63 8.49 -26.71 0.11
CA PRO A 63 7.04 -26.85 0.19
C PRO A 63 6.40 -25.51 0.53
N SER A 64 5.27 -25.22 -0.10
CA SER A 64 4.47 -24.05 0.24
C SER A 64 4.10 -24.14 1.73
N GLY A 65 4.38 -23.11 2.52
CA GLY A 65 4.13 -23.07 3.97
C GLY A 65 2.66 -23.20 4.40
N VAL A 66 1.77 -23.58 3.48
CA VAL A 66 0.38 -24.03 3.74
C VAL A 66 0.31 -25.51 4.16
N ASP A 67 1.38 -26.29 4.00
CA ASP A 67 1.46 -27.71 4.46
C ASP A 67 2.45 -27.91 5.64
N ALA A 68 2.72 -26.88 6.44
CA ALA A 68 3.48 -27.08 7.67
C ALA A 68 2.58 -27.83 8.69
N PRO A 69 3.01 -28.96 9.29
CA PRO A 69 2.26 -29.57 10.38
C PRO A 69 2.15 -28.55 11.52
N ASP A 70 0.93 -28.38 12.05
CA ASP A 70 0.64 -27.52 13.19
C ASP A 70 1.72 -27.69 14.26
N THR A 71 2.45 -26.60 14.53
CA THR A 71 3.42 -26.61 15.63
C THR A 71 2.62 -26.54 16.95
N PRO A 72 2.90 -27.40 17.94
CA PRO A 72 2.21 -27.33 19.23
C PRO A 72 2.45 -25.97 19.89
N GLY A 73 1.37 -25.37 20.41
CA GLY A 73 1.31 -23.99 20.86
C GLY A 73 2.48 -23.54 21.75
N GLY A 74 3.00 -22.36 21.43
CA GLY A 74 3.85 -21.59 22.34
C GLY A 74 3.05 -21.06 23.55
N PRO A 75 3.73 -20.73 24.66
CA PRO A 75 3.10 -20.52 25.95
C PRO A 75 2.23 -19.27 26.02
N ASN A 76 1.11 -19.44 26.71
CA ASN A 76 0.04 -18.49 27.02
C ASN A 76 0.53 -17.06 27.32
N GLN A 77 -0.04 -16.06 26.64
CA GLN A 77 0.00 -14.66 27.07
C GLN A 77 -1.18 -14.42 28.04
N PRO A 78 -0.99 -13.73 29.17
CA PRO A 78 -2.04 -13.58 30.17
C PRO A 78 -3.17 -12.68 29.66
N HIS A 79 -4.41 -13.16 29.78
CA HIS A 79 -5.61 -12.38 29.52
C HIS A 79 -5.72 -11.21 30.51
N GLY A 80 -5.89 -9.99 30.00
CA GLY A 80 -6.24 -8.82 30.79
C GLY A 80 -7.66 -8.93 31.38
N PRO A 81 -7.97 -8.24 32.49
CA PRO A 81 -9.18 -8.48 33.26
C PRO A 81 -10.44 -8.04 32.52
N HIS A 82 -11.46 -8.90 32.55
CA HIS A 82 -12.80 -8.65 32.03
C HIS A 82 -13.50 -7.53 32.83
N GLY A 83 -14.02 -6.51 32.13
CA GLY A 83 -14.94 -5.51 32.68
C GLY A 83 -16.36 -6.07 32.85
N PRO A 84 -17.16 -5.54 33.79
CA PRO A 84 -18.46 -6.11 34.17
C PRO A 84 -19.53 -5.87 33.10
N GLY A 85 -20.39 -6.88 32.93
CA GLY A 85 -21.43 -6.94 31.90
C GLY A 85 -22.55 -5.91 32.07
N GLY A 86 -22.99 -5.37 30.94
CA GLY A 86 -24.20 -4.56 30.82
C GLY A 86 -25.44 -5.42 30.52
N PRO A 87 -26.64 -5.01 30.98
CA PRO A 87 -27.85 -5.81 30.93
C PRO A 87 -28.48 -5.87 29.53
N GLY A 88 -29.16 -7.00 29.27
CA GLY A 88 -29.64 -7.45 27.97
C GLY A 88 -30.75 -6.62 27.30
N SER A 89 -30.82 -6.81 25.98
CA SER A 89 -31.89 -6.31 25.11
C SER A 89 -33.14 -7.18 25.23
N PRO A 90 -34.36 -6.60 25.27
CA PRO A 90 -35.58 -7.37 25.10
C PRO A 90 -35.84 -7.63 23.62
N SER A 91 -36.28 -8.85 23.32
CA SER A 91 -36.80 -9.27 22.02
C SER A 91 -38.26 -8.85 21.89
N ASP A 92 -38.71 -8.55 20.66
CA ASP A 92 -40.12 -8.67 20.28
C ASP A 92 -40.26 -8.89 18.75
N PRO A 93 -41.40 -9.46 18.29
CA PRO A 93 -41.45 -10.38 17.16
C PRO A 93 -42.02 -9.77 15.86
N GLY A 94 -41.95 -10.56 14.78
CA GLY A 94 -42.23 -10.15 13.40
C GLY A 94 -43.70 -9.98 12.97
N GLY A 95 -43.86 -9.82 11.65
CA GLY A 95 -45.12 -9.68 10.90
C GLY A 95 -45.15 -8.33 10.18
N SER A 96 -44.76 -8.24 8.90
CA SER A 96 -45.50 -8.58 7.66
C SER A 96 -45.97 -7.31 6.94
N ASP A 97 -45.92 -7.40 5.61
CA ASP A 97 -46.67 -6.61 4.63
C ASP A 97 -46.09 -5.27 4.13
N SER A 98 -45.45 -5.38 2.96
CA SER A 98 -45.51 -4.36 1.90
C SER A 98 -46.96 -4.13 1.47
N PRO A 99 -47.33 -2.92 1.00
CA PRO A 99 -47.41 -2.77 -0.46
C PRO A 99 -47.10 -1.35 -1.01
N GLY A 100 -46.66 -1.32 -2.27
CA GLY A 100 -47.14 -0.37 -3.30
C GLY A 100 -46.65 1.09 -3.25
N GLY A 101 -45.82 1.48 -4.23
CA GLY A 101 -45.95 2.81 -4.86
C GLY A 101 -46.97 2.74 -6.03
N PRO A 102 -47.08 3.76 -6.91
CA PRO A 102 -46.61 5.15 -6.85
C PRO A 102 -47.68 6.20 -7.31
N ASN A 103 -47.45 7.50 -7.07
CA ASN A 103 -47.96 8.63 -7.90
C ASN A 103 -47.18 9.91 -7.48
N GLN A 104 -46.39 10.60 -8.33
CA GLN A 104 -46.77 11.65 -9.31
C GLN A 104 -47.74 12.69 -8.74
N THR A 105 -47.58 14.02 -8.78
CA THR A 105 -46.65 15.05 -9.33
C THR A 105 -46.80 16.28 -8.40
N ASP A 106 -45.85 17.23 -8.29
CA ASP A 106 -45.96 18.54 -8.95
C ASP A 106 -44.69 19.38 -8.70
N GLY A 107 -44.39 20.27 -9.66
CA GLY A 107 -43.19 21.09 -9.77
C GLY A 107 -43.15 22.39 -8.93
N PRO A 108 -42.32 23.38 -9.32
CA PRO A 108 -41.34 23.97 -8.41
C PRO A 108 -41.70 25.36 -7.86
N GLY A 109 -41.33 25.61 -6.60
CA GLY A 109 -41.30 26.95 -5.99
C GLY A 109 -39.86 27.48 -5.91
N GLY A 110 -39.63 28.65 -6.51
CA GLY A 110 -38.35 29.38 -6.54
C GLY A 110 -37.97 30.08 -5.21
N PRO A 111 -36.87 30.85 -5.21
CA PRO A 111 -35.93 30.89 -4.08
C PRO A 111 -36.13 32.09 -3.13
N GLY A 112 -35.91 31.86 -1.84
CA GLY A 112 -35.66 32.90 -0.84
C GLY A 112 -34.16 33.07 -0.60
N SER A 113 -33.66 34.29 -0.81
CA SER A 113 -32.29 34.74 -0.57
C SER A 113 -31.97 34.92 0.93
N PRO A 114 -30.68 35.01 1.31
CA PRO A 114 -30.17 34.68 2.64
C PRO A 114 -30.03 35.89 3.58
N GLY A 115 -30.19 35.64 4.88
CA GLY A 115 -29.76 36.56 5.94
C GLY A 115 -28.26 36.41 6.23
N GLU A 116 -27.54 37.51 6.12
CA GLU A 116 -26.13 37.68 6.49
C GLU A 116 -25.97 38.16 7.97
N PRO A 117 -24.74 38.21 8.53
CA PRO A 117 -24.43 37.67 9.84
C PRO A 117 -24.22 38.71 10.94
N ASP A 118 -24.42 38.29 12.19
CA ASP A 118 -23.92 39.00 13.38
C ASP A 118 -22.51 38.52 13.74
N GLY A 119 -21.61 39.48 13.99
CA GLY A 119 -20.43 39.33 14.84
C GLY A 119 -20.21 40.64 15.59
N PRO A 120 -19.09 40.84 16.30
CA PRO A 120 -18.33 39.90 17.13
C PRO A 120 -18.43 40.30 18.63
N ASN A 121 -18.18 39.38 19.56
CA ASN A 121 -17.91 39.74 20.95
C ASN A 121 -16.57 39.17 21.40
N SER A 122 -15.73 40.05 21.95
CA SER A 122 -14.41 39.77 22.51
C SER A 122 -14.41 40.06 24.03
N LEU A 123 -13.53 39.33 24.72
CA LEU A 123 -12.87 39.61 26.02
C LEU A 123 -13.51 39.12 27.32
N GLY A 124 -12.72 38.31 28.04
CA GLY A 124 -12.85 38.02 29.47
C GLY A 124 -11.94 36.85 29.92
N SER A 125 -10.67 37.14 30.23
CA SER A 125 -9.70 36.21 30.87
C SER A 125 -9.72 36.37 32.42
N PRO A 126 -8.78 35.80 33.22
CA PRO A 126 -9.09 34.72 34.18
C PRO A 126 -8.86 35.12 35.66
N HIS A 127 -9.33 34.28 36.59
CA HIS A 127 -8.94 34.35 38.01
C HIS A 127 -8.30 33.03 38.48
N GLY A 128 -7.11 33.12 39.06
CA GLY A 128 -6.64 32.26 40.16
C GLY A 128 -6.37 33.16 41.39
N PRO A 129 -5.58 32.75 42.40
CA PRO A 129 -5.30 31.41 42.92
C PRO A 129 -5.56 31.32 44.46
N GLY A 130 -5.37 30.15 45.07
CA GLY A 130 -5.33 30.02 46.54
C GLY A 130 -4.66 28.71 47.00
N GLY A 131 -3.58 28.81 47.77
CA GLY A 131 -3.08 27.77 48.70
C GLY A 131 -2.99 28.36 50.11
N PRO A 132 -2.18 27.84 51.05
CA PRO A 132 -1.79 26.45 51.34
C PRO A 132 -1.94 26.08 52.85
N ALA A 133 -1.53 24.86 53.24
CA ALA A 133 -1.13 24.32 54.58
C ALA A 133 -1.80 22.96 54.86
N GLY A 134 -1.18 21.93 55.43
CA GLY A 134 0.07 21.85 56.17
C GLY A 134 0.53 20.41 56.44
N SER A 135 1.64 20.34 57.17
CA SER A 135 2.52 19.22 57.52
C SER A 135 1.99 18.25 58.59
N GLY A 136 2.44 16.99 58.51
CA GLY A 136 2.49 16.04 59.64
C GLY A 136 3.25 14.75 59.25
N GLY A 137 4.42 14.54 59.85
CA GLY A 137 5.18 13.27 59.78
C GLY A 137 4.82 12.33 60.94
N PRO A 138 5.77 11.49 61.42
CA PRO A 138 6.01 10.11 60.97
C PRO A 138 5.87 9.08 62.12
N ASP A 139 5.82 7.78 61.80
CA ASP A 139 6.13 6.59 62.65
C ASP A 139 5.82 5.35 61.77
N GLY A 140 6.50 4.20 61.73
CA GLY A 140 7.61 3.62 62.47
C GLY A 140 7.72 2.14 62.05
N CYS A 141 8.96 1.68 61.99
CA CYS A 141 9.57 0.34 61.82
C CYS A 141 8.74 -0.96 61.89
N GLY A 142 9.10 -1.91 61.03
CA GLY A 142 8.90 -3.36 61.19
C GLY A 142 9.77 -4.19 60.22
N GLU A 143 10.93 -4.65 60.66
CA GLU A 143 11.73 -5.75 60.08
C GLU A 143 11.42 -7.09 60.83
N PRO A 144 12.12 -8.22 60.60
CA PRO A 144 12.20 -9.02 59.38
C PRO A 144 11.87 -10.51 59.65
N GLY A 145 11.47 -11.26 58.62
CA GLY A 145 11.35 -12.73 58.66
C GLY A 145 12.39 -13.39 57.74
N SER A 146 13.39 -14.04 58.34
CA SER A 146 14.47 -14.78 57.67
C SER A 146 14.08 -16.26 57.35
N PRO A 147 15.01 -17.14 56.93
CA PRO A 147 15.00 -17.75 55.59
C PRO A 147 14.76 -19.27 55.67
N ASN A 148 14.64 -19.97 54.53
CA ASN A 148 14.80 -21.43 54.55
C ASN A 148 15.82 -21.93 53.51
N GLN A 149 16.95 -22.40 54.06
CA GLN A 149 17.80 -23.57 53.76
C GLN A 149 18.07 -23.89 52.28
N THR A 150 19.29 -23.74 51.74
CA THR A 150 20.53 -24.53 51.92
C THR A 150 20.37 -26.05 51.80
N ASP A 151 20.71 -26.59 50.63
CA ASP A 151 21.28 -27.92 50.49
C ASP A 151 22.72 -27.81 49.95
N GLY A 152 23.65 -28.28 50.77
CA GLY A 152 25.07 -28.46 50.47
C GLY A 152 25.39 -29.88 49.98
N PRO A 153 26.68 -30.22 49.83
CA PRO A 153 27.19 -30.98 48.69
C PRO A 153 27.21 -32.51 48.87
N GLY A 154 26.91 -33.24 47.79
CA GLY A 154 27.11 -34.68 47.66
C GLY A 154 28.33 -35.01 46.79
N SER A 155 29.12 -35.95 47.26
CA SER A 155 30.49 -36.37 46.88
C SER A 155 30.70 -36.99 45.47
N PRO A 156 31.98 -37.19 45.05
CA PRO A 156 32.40 -37.55 43.70
C PRO A 156 32.39 -39.07 43.44
N ASP A 157 32.72 -39.44 42.20
CA ASP A 157 32.97 -40.79 41.64
C ASP A 157 31.77 -41.55 41.06
N ALA A 158 31.57 -41.36 39.74
CA ALA A 158 31.03 -42.39 38.87
C ALA A 158 31.72 -42.35 37.49
N LEU A 159 32.43 -43.43 37.23
CA LEU A 159 33.26 -43.76 36.08
C LEU A 159 32.62 -43.49 34.71
N SER A 160 33.45 -42.93 33.83
CA SER A 160 33.25 -42.67 32.40
C SER A 160 32.68 -43.87 31.62
N ARG A 161 31.61 -43.63 30.86
CA ARG A 161 31.25 -44.40 29.66
C ARG A 161 31.29 -43.45 28.45
N PRO A 162 31.89 -43.81 27.32
CA PRO A 162 31.88 -42.95 26.14
C PRO A 162 30.46 -42.93 25.54
N ALA A 163 29.92 -41.74 25.33
CA ALA A 163 28.69 -41.53 24.58
C ALA A 163 28.86 -42.00 23.12
N PRO A 164 27.81 -42.56 22.48
CA PRO A 164 27.88 -42.89 21.06
C PRO A 164 28.11 -41.61 20.25
N ALA A 165 28.94 -41.71 19.21
CA ALA A 165 29.30 -40.61 18.33
C ALA A 165 28.04 -39.83 17.91
N GLY A 166 27.92 -38.59 18.41
CA GLY A 166 26.88 -37.67 17.98
C GLY A 166 26.99 -37.46 16.48
N ASN A 167 25.84 -37.42 15.80
CA ASN A 167 25.76 -37.06 14.39
C ASN A 167 26.60 -35.80 14.14
N PRO A 168 27.34 -35.71 13.02
CA PRO A 168 28.11 -34.52 12.69
C PRO A 168 27.18 -33.29 12.74
N PRO A 169 27.66 -32.13 13.20
CA PRO A 169 26.85 -30.92 13.24
C PRO A 169 26.27 -30.71 11.85
N ARG A 170 24.93 -30.70 11.76
CA ARG A 170 24.24 -30.36 10.52
C ARG A 170 24.81 -29.02 10.08
N THR A 171 25.45 -29.01 8.92
CA THR A 171 25.81 -27.77 8.25
C THR A 171 24.58 -26.86 8.29
N PRO A 172 24.71 -25.57 8.65
CA PRO A 172 23.57 -24.68 8.62
C PRO A 172 22.99 -24.77 7.21
N ARG A 173 21.77 -25.33 7.10
CA ARG A 173 21.06 -25.44 5.84
C ARG A 173 21.06 -24.03 5.27
N ARG A 174 21.78 -23.82 4.15
CA ARG A 174 21.72 -22.57 3.40
C ARG A 174 20.24 -22.25 3.27
N PRO A 175 19.77 -21.05 3.67
CA PRO A 175 18.36 -20.72 3.57
C PRO A 175 17.91 -21.02 2.14
N PRO A 176 16.69 -21.54 1.93
CA PRO A 176 16.21 -21.83 0.59
C PRO A 176 16.46 -20.60 -0.28
N ASP A 177 17.04 -20.80 -1.47
CA ASP A 177 17.41 -19.73 -2.41
C ASP A 177 16.13 -19.08 -2.97
N ARG A 178 15.43 -18.34 -2.10
CA ARG A 178 14.24 -17.56 -2.38
C ARG A 178 14.63 -16.39 -3.25
N LEU A 179 13.77 -16.10 -4.23
CA LEU A 179 14.00 -15.07 -5.22
C LEU A 179 12.89 -14.02 -5.13
N THR A 180 13.25 -12.77 -5.40
CA THR A 180 12.30 -11.70 -5.64
C THR A 180 12.43 -11.27 -7.10
N LEU A 181 11.34 -11.41 -7.85
CA LEU A 181 11.17 -10.72 -9.14
C LEU A 181 10.69 -9.29 -8.83
N HIS A 182 11.59 -8.33 -9.06
CA HIS A 182 11.32 -6.90 -8.93
C HIS A 182 10.98 -6.32 -10.30
N THR A 183 9.88 -5.59 -10.39
CA THR A 183 9.55 -4.80 -11.58
C THR A 183 9.15 -3.38 -11.20
N HIS A 184 9.36 -2.44 -12.13
CA HIS A 184 8.91 -1.06 -11.98
C HIS A 184 8.27 -0.60 -13.29
N LEU A 185 6.99 -0.19 -13.23
CA LEU A 185 6.17 0.10 -14.42
C LEU A 185 6.61 1.36 -15.19
N ARG A 186 7.25 2.31 -14.50
CA ARG A 186 7.59 3.64 -15.04
C ARG A 186 6.33 4.28 -15.65
N MET A 187 6.35 4.71 -16.91
CA MET A 187 5.23 5.43 -17.52
C MET A 187 4.20 4.51 -18.19
N ASP A 188 4.67 3.45 -18.87
CA ASP A 188 3.85 2.68 -19.84
C ASP A 188 3.85 1.16 -19.59
N GLY A 189 4.61 0.70 -18.60
CA GLY A 189 4.66 -0.69 -18.19
C GLY A 189 3.33 -1.13 -17.59
N ALA A 190 2.94 -2.37 -17.84
CA ALA A 190 1.68 -2.92 -17.35
C ALA A 190 1.79 -4.42 -17.13
N TRP A 191 1.05 -4.93 -16.14
CA TRP A 191 0.75 -6.35 -16.01
C TRP A 191 -0.69 -6.61 -16.43
N ARG A 192 -0.90 -7.71 -17.15
CA ARG A 192 -2.23 -8.22 -17.52
C ARG A 192 -2.37 -9.66 -17.09
N ILE A 193 -3.57 -10.02 -16.65
CA ILE A 193 -3.90 -11.37 -16.21
C ILE A 193 -4.90 -11.96 -17.20
N PHE A 194 -4.64 -13.19 -17.62
CA PHE A 194 -5.50 -13.98 -18.49
C PHE A 194 -5.83 -15.31 -17.80
N ALA A 195 -6.98 -15.90 -18.12
CA ALA A 195 -7.28 -17.27 -17.71
C ALA A 195 -6.35 -18.26 -18.45
N ASN A 196 -5.89 -19.30 -17.77
CA ASN A 196 -5.11 -20.37 -18.38
C ASN A 196 -6.02 -21.51 -18.86
N ALA A 197 -6.55 -21.39 -20.08
CA ALA A 197 -7.52 -22.35 -20.63
C ALA A 197 -6.91 -23.72 -21.00
N ALA A 198 -5.59 -23.83 -21.17
CA ALA A 198 -4.94 -25.09 -21.55
C ALA A 198 -5.06 -26.19 -20.48
N ASN A 199 -5.36 -25.82 -19.23
CA ASN A 199 -5.60 -26.74 -18.11
C ASN A 199 -7.06 -26.81 -17.66
N ALA A 200 -7.97 -26.06 -18.30
CA ALA A 200 -9.40 -26.04 -17.95
C ALA A 200 -10.17 -27.25 -18.53
N THR A 201 -9.56 -28.02 -19.43
CA THR A 201 -10.15 -29.22 -20.03
C THR A 201 -9.42 -30.47 -19.58
N HIS A 202 -9.78 -31.00 -18.41
CA HIS A 202 -9.78 -32.45 -18.24
C HIS A 202 -11.02 -33.01 -18.94
N SER A 203 -10.89 -33.27 -20.24
CA SER A 203 -11.56 -34.42 -20.87
C SER A 203 -10.80 -34.79 -22.13
N THR A 204 -10.18 -35.97 -22.07
CA THR A 204 -9.80 -36.86 -23.19
C THR A 204 -8.86 -36.29 -24.26
N GLY A 205 -7.57 -36.54 -24.10
CA GLY A 205 -6.62 -36.42 -25.20
C GLY A 205 -5.17 -36.64 -24.78
N THR A 206 -4.69 -37.87 -24.91
CA THR A 206 -3.25 -38.20 -24.88
C THR A 206 -2.56 -37.51 -26.06
N GLY A 207 -1.90 -36.39 -25.80
CA GLY A 207 -1.13 -35.64 -26.79
C GLY A 207 0.25 -35.30 -26.26
N THR A 208 1.27 -35.98 -26.78
CA THR A 208 2.68 -35.62 -26.65
C THR A 208 2.91 -34.28 -27.36
N GLY A 209 2.86 -33.18 -26.61
CA GLY A 209 3.05 -31.82 -27.13
C GLY A 209 4.42 -31.26 -26.78
N THR A 210 5.23 -31.00 -27.81
CA THR A 210 6.54 -30.35 -27.76
C THR A 210 6.46 -28.93 -27.18
N GLY A 211 7.18 -28.65 -26.09
CA GLY A 211 7.91 -27.41 -25.74
C GLY A 211 7.29 -26.00 -25.89
N ALA A 212 6.06 -25.83 -26.37
CA ALA A 212 5.44 -24.53 -26.57
C ALA A 212 4.75 -24.07 -25.27
N GLY A 213 5.17 -22.91 -24.75
CA GLY A 213 4.54 -22.29 -23.57
C GLY A 213 3.04 -22.01 -23.75
N PRO A 214 2.33 -21.62 -22.68
CA PRO A 214 0.88 -21.41 -22.73
C PRO A 214 0.51 -20.34 -23.77
N ALA A 215 -0.59 -20.57 -24.50
CA ALA A 215 -1.09 -19.64 -25.50
C ALA A 215 -1.56 -18.33 -24.82
N ILE A 216 -0.77 -17.27 -24.98
CA ILE A 216 -1.13 -15.93 -24.52
C ILE A 216 -2.13 -15.35 -25.53
N PRO A 217 -3.31 -14.84 -25.11
CA PRO A 217 -4.23 -14.17 -26.01
C PRO A 217 -3.53 -13.03 -26.76
N GLY A 218 -3.33 -13.23 -28.06
CA GLY A 218 -2.67 -12.27 -28.95
C GLY A 218 -3.71 -11.47 -29.74
N GLY A 219 -3.49 -10.16 -29.84
CA GLY A 219 -4.27 -9.27 -30.70
C GLY A 219 -3.54 -7.94 -30.88
N HIS A 220 -4.02 -7.07 -31.77
CA HIS A 220 -3.43 -5.74 -32.00
C HIS A 220 -3.24 -4.92 -30.71
N ARG A 221 -4.04 -5.20 -29.67
CA ARG A 221 -3.99 -4.53 -28.37
C ARG A 221 -2.81 -4.96 -27.47
N TYR A 222 -2.26 -6.17 -27.67
CA TYR A 222 -1.17 -6.72 -26.86
C TYR A 222 -0.11 -7.39 -27.75
N PRO A 223 0.74 -6.61 -28.43
CA PRO A 223 1.75 -7.15 -29.33
C PRO A 223 2.78 -8.02 -28.59
N ALA A 224 3.10 -9.18 -29.15
CA ALA A 224 4.02 -10.14 -28.54
C ALA A 224 5.45 -9.58 -28.30
N HIS A 225 5.89 -8.63 -29.13
CA HIS A 225 7.21 -8.00 -29.01
C HIS A 225 7.34 -7.05 -27.80
N GLU A 226 6.22 -6.61 -27.24
CA GLU A 226 6.18 -5.77 -26.04
C GLU A 226 6.25 -6.58 -24.74
N ILE A 227 6.06 -7.89 -24.80
CA ILE A 227 6.15 -8.78 -23.64
C ILE A 227 7.58 -8.75 -23.10
N ARG A 228 7.70 -8.71 -21.77
CA ARG A 228 8.97 -8.76 -21.03
C ARG A 228 9.02 -9.91 -20.05
N VAL A 229 7.89 -10.27 -19.44
CA VAL A 229 7.80 -11.39 -18.49
C VAL A 229 6.47 -12.11 -18.69
N VAL A 230 6.50 -13.44 -18.62
CA VAL A 230 5.32 -14.31 -18.55
C VAL A 230 5.47 -15.20 -17.33
N LEU A 231 4.44 -15.26 -16.49
CA LEU A 231 4.35 -16.19 -15.36
C LEU A 231 3.01 -16.91 -15.45
N ALA A 232 3.01 -18.23 -15.53
CA ALA A 232 1.78 -19.01 -15.59
C ALA A 232 1.63 -19.92 -14.36
N THR A 233 0.39 -20.00 -13.88
CA THR A 233 -0.07 -20.97 -12.89
C THR A 233 -1.07 -21.91 -13.55
N ALA A 234 -1.59 -22.89 -12.82
CA ALA A 234 -2.63 -23.78 -13.35
C ALA A 234 -3.88 -23.04 -13.84
N THR A 235 -4.21 -21.87 -13.26
CA THR A 235 -5.47 -21.15 -13.54
C THR A 235 -5.30 -19.84 -14.28
N HIS A 236 -4.13 -19.20 -14.19
CA HIS A 236 -3.91 -17.85 -14.72
C HIS A 236 -2.55 -17.71 -15.41
N ILE A 237 -2.47 -16.79 -16.38
CA ILE A 237 -1.25 -16.33 -17.02
C ILE A 237 -1.11 -14.84 -16.73
N ALA A 238 -0.06 -14.46 -16.02
CA ALA A 238 0.32 -13.07 -15.78
C ALA A 238 1.39 -12.64 -16.80
N VAL A 239 1.12 -11.59 -17.54
CA VAL A 239 2.02 -11.08 -18.60
C VAL A 239 2.39 -9.64 -18.32
N GLY A 240 3.69 -9.38 -18.22
CA GLY A 240 4.30 -8.07 -18.08
C GLY A 240 4.68 -7.48 -19.44
N TYR A 241 4.08 -6.36 -19.80
CA TYR A 241 4.31 -5.62 -21.04
C TYR A 241 5.11 -4.35 -20.79
N ARG A 242 6.04 -4.02 -21.70
CA ARG A 242 6.83 -2.78 -21.69
C ARG A 242 7.46 -2.47 -20.32
N LEU A 243 7.82 -3.50 -19.55
CA LEU A 243 8.44 -3.36 -18.23
C LEU A 243 9.89 -2.87 -18.38
N PRO A 244 10.21 -1.60 -18.07
CA PRO A 244 11.56 -1.08 -18.31
C PRO A 244 12.55 -1.54 -17.25
N VAL A 245 12.05 -1.96 -16.09
CA VAL A 245 12.83 -2.56 -15.02
C VAL A 245 12.25 -3.94 -14.75
N VAL A 246 13.10 -4.95 -14.93
CA VAL A 246 12.88 -6.35 -14.58
C VAL A 246 14.18 -6.82 -13.95
N GLU A 247 14.16 -7.13 -12.67
CA GLU A 247 15.32 -7.61 -11.92
C GLU A 247 14.95 -8.88 -11.16
N LEU A 248 15.83 -9.87 -11.18
CA LEU A 248 15.71 -11.08 -10.38
C LEU A 248 16.80 -11.06 -9.31
N LEU A 249 16.38 -10.99 -8.05
CA LEU A 249 17.26 -10.83 -6.89
C LEU A 249 17.08 -12.01 -5.94
N ARG A 250 18.09 -12.32 -5.14
CA ARG A 250 17.83 -13.10 -3.92
C ARG A 250 16.96 -12.25 -3.02
N THR A 251 15.98 -12.85 -2.34
CA THR A 251 15.05 -12.08 -1.49
C THR A 251 15.77 -11.31 -0.38
N VAL A 252 16.89 -11.83 0.13
CA VAL A 252 17.75 -11.13 1.11
C VAL A 252 18.38 -9.84 0.55
N ASP A 253 18.52 -9.73 -0.76
CA ASP A 253 19.13 -8.59 -1.45
C ASP A 253 18.09 -7.54 -1.87
N GLU A 254 16.80 -7.71 -1.51
CA GLU A 254 15.70 -6.82 -1.89
C GLU A 254 15.92 -5.37 -1.40
N HIS A 255 16.60 -5.19 -0.27
CA HIS A 255 16.96 -3.89 0.27
C HIS A 255 17.75 -3.01 -0.72
N ARG A 256 18.46 -3.61 -1.68
CA ARG A 256 19.20 -2.85 -2.71
C ARG A 256 18.30 -2.05 -3.64
N VAL A 257 17.05 -2.51 -3.86
CA VAL A 257 16.11 -1.86 -4.79
C VAL A 257 15.03 -1.04 -4.10
N VAL A 258 14.74 -1.30 -2.82
CA VAL A 258 13.66 -0.61 -2.08
C VAL A 258 14.02 -0.14 -0.68
N GLY A 259 15.21 -0.46 -0.16
CA GLY A 259 15.62 -0.11 1.20
C GLY A 259 15.93 1.38 1.41
N HIS A 260 16.14 2.13 0.33
CA HIS A 260 16.33 3.59 0.37
C HIS A 260 15.01 4.38 0.38
N LEU A 261 13.87 3.70 0.22
CA LEU A 261 12.56 4.35 0.18
C LEU A 261 12.16 4.81 1.59
N GLY A 262 11.54 5.99 1.67
CA GLY A 262 10.87 6.45 2.88
C GLY A 262 9.60 5.63 3.20
N PRO A 263 8.83 6.04 4.22
CA PRO A 263 7.55 5.41 4.56
C PRO A 263 6.66 5.24 3.32
N ASP A 264 6.13 4.03 3.11
CA ASP A 264 5.23 3.78 1.98
C ASP A 264 3.83 4.26 2.33
N LEU A 265 3.29 5.17 1.53
CA LEU A 265 1.95 5.73 1.73
C LEU A 265 0.84 4.68 1.77
N LEU A 266 1.02 3.50 1.17
CA LEU A 266 0.06 2.40 1.22
C LEU A 266 0.60 1.15 1.93
N GLY A 267 1.80 1.25 2.51
CA GLY A 267 2.48 0.16 3.19
C GLY A 267 2.27 0.15 4.71
N PRO A 268 2.67 -0.94 5.37
CA PRO A 268 2.55 -1.07 6.82
C PRO A 268 3.52 -0.18 7.61
N ASP A 269 4.56 0.34 6.96
CA ASP A 269 5.54 1.27 7.54
C ASP A 269 5.16 2.75 7.35
N TRP A 270 3.90 3.04 6.98
CA TRP A 270 3.40 4.40 6.85
C TRP A 270 3.42 5.16 8.18
N ASP A 271 4.08 6.32 8.17
CA ASP A 271 4.09 7.26 9.28
C ASP A 271 4.14 8.70 8.74
N ALA A 272 3.12 9.50 9.08
CA ALA A 272 2.96 10.87 8.59
C ALA A 272 4.00 11.84 9.18
N GLU A 273 4.42 11.62 10.43
CA GLU A 273 5.40 12.45 11.13
C GLU A 273 6.81 12.15 10.62
N VAL A 274 7.14 10.88 10.39
CA VAL A 274 8.42 10.49 9.75
C VAL A 274 8.50 11.07 8.34
N ALA A 275 7.41 10.98 7.55
CA ALA A 275 7.38 11.58 6.22
C ALA A 275 7.54 13.11 6.25
N ALA A 276 6.92 13.79 7.22
CA ALA A 276 7.06 15.24 7.39
C ALA A 276 8.48 15.62 7.82
N ALA A 277 9.11 14.85 8.72
CA ALA A 277 10.49 15.04 9.13
C ALA A 277 11.47 14.85 7.96
N ASN A 278 11.25 13.83 7.12
CA ASN A 278 12.07 13.61 5.93
C ASN A 278 11.99 14.79 4.95
N LEU A 279 10.79 15.35 4.72
CA LEU A 279 10.63 16.55 3.89
C LEU A 279 11.43 17.73 4.46
N LEU A 280 11.37 17.95 5.78
CA LEU A 280 12.09 19.04 6.47
C LEU A 280 13.61 18.87 6.51
N ALA A 281 14.14 17.69 6.20
CA ALA A 281 15.58 17.44 6.21
C ALA A 281 16.34 18.28 5.15
N ASP A 282 15.65 18.74 4.11
CA ASP A 282 16.18 19.62 3.06
C ASP A 282 15.24 20.83 2.85
N PRO A 283 15.24 21.81 3.77
CA PRO A 283 14.25 22.89 3.78
C PRO A 283 14.37 23.84 2.58
N GLY A 284 15.52 23.89 1.91
CA GLY A 284 15.72 24.71 0.71
C GLY A 284 15.11 24.11 -0.54
N ARG A 285 14.79 22.81 -0.55
CA ARG A 285 14.25 22.14 -1.73
C ARG A 285 12.82 22.62 -2.04
N PRO A 286 12.46 22.83 -3.31
CA PRO A 286 11.09 23.07 -3.71
C PRO A 286 10.14 21.95 -3.30
N LEU A 287 8.96 22.29 -2.77
CA LEU A 287 7.95 21.35 -2.28
C LEU A 287 7.58 20.28 -3.33
N GLY A 288 7.42 20.68 -4.59
CA GLY A 288 7.11 19.76 -5.68
C GLY A 288 8.18 18.69 -5.90
N GLU A 289 9.45 19.08 -5.82
CA GLU A 289 10.58 18.14 -5.94
C GLU A 289 10.71 17.25 -4.71
N ALA A 290 10.54 17.83 -3.51
CA ALA A 290 10.56 17.10 -2.26
C ALA A 290 9.46 16.03 -2.18
N LEU A 291 8.26 16.32 -2.70
CA LEU A 291 7.15 15.35 -2.81
C LEU A 291 7.43 14.22 -3.83
N LEU A 292 8.26 14.46 -4.84
CA LEU A 292 8.63 13.44 -5.84
C LEU A 292 9.81 12.57 -5.40
N ASP A 293 10.59 13.01 -4.40
CA ASP A 293 11.68 12.22 -3.85
C ASP A 293 11.13 11.05 -3.03
N GLN A 294 11.31 9.83 -3.55
CA GLN A 294 10.77 8.61 -2.94
C GLN A 294 11.45 8.26 -1.61
N ARG A 295 12.55 8.93 -1.23
CA ARG A 295 13.18 8.82 0.09
C ARG A 295 12.38 9.54 1.18
N ASN A 296 11.59 10.55 0.81
CA ASN A 296 10.79 11.31 1.77
C ASN A 296 9.50 10.56 2.14
N LEU A 297 8.78 10.12 1.11
CA LEU A 297 7.55 9.34 1.20
C LEU A 297 7.35 8.61 -0.14
N ALA A 298 7.16 7.30 -0.09
CA ALA A 298 7.14 6.48 -1.29
C ALA A 298 5.72 6.39 -1.87
N GLY A 299 5.60 6.46 -3.20
CA GLY A 299 4.35 6.27 -3.93
C GLY A 299 3.85 7.51 -4.69
N ILE A 300 4.31 8.71 -4.36
CA ILE A 300 3.91 9.94 -5.05
C ILE A 300 4.53 10.01 -6.45
N GLY A 301 3.72 10.40 -7.44
CA GLY A 301 4.17 10.85 -8.74
C GLY A 301 3.61 12.23 -9.09
N ASN A 302 3.66 12.59 -10.36
CA ASN A 302 3.42 13.96 -10.80
C ASN A 302 1.95 14.40 -10.65
N ILE A 303 1.00 13.45 -10.70
CA ILE A 303 -0.42 13.72 -10.47
C ILE A 303 -0.62 14.12 -9.01
N TYR A 304 -0.28 13.23 -8.08
CA TYR A 304 -0.48 13.54 -6.66
C TYR A 304 0.36 14.74 -6.21
N LYS A 305 1.57 14.95 -6.75
CA LYS A 305 2.35 16.16 -6.50
C LYS A 305 1.54 17.43 -6.76
N ALA A 306 1.01 17.58 -7.99
CA ALA A 306 0.30 18.79 -8.39
C ALA A 306 -0.98 18.99 -7.55
N GLU A 307 -1.73 17.90 -7.33
CA GLU A 307 -2.97 17.92 -6.57
C GLU A 307 -2.74 18.22 -5.08
N LEU A 308 -1.68 17.67 -4.47
CA LEU A 308 -1.30 17.95 -3.09
C LEU A 308 -0.88 19.41 -2.88
N CYS A 309 -0.08 19.96 -3.81
CA CYS A 309 0.29 21.38 -3.77
C CYS A 309 -0.96 22.28 -3.86
N PHE A 310 -1.92 21.93 -4.73
CA PHE A 310 -3.18 22.66 -4.84
C PHE A 310 -4.01 22.59 -3.56
N LEU A 311 -4.13 21.40 -2.96
CA LEU A 311 -4.86 21.22 -1.71
C LEU A 311 -4.20 21.96 -0.53
N ALA A 312 -2.87 22.05 -0.52
CA ALA A 312 -2.12 22.85 0.44
C ALA A 312 -2.25 24.37 0.22
N GLY A 313 -2.74 24.81 -0.93
CA GLY A 313 -2.75 26.23 -1.30
C GLY A 313 -1.35 26.81 -1.55
N LEU A 314 -0.38 25.96 -1.89
CA LEU A 314 1.02 26.35 -2.08
C LEU A 314 1.48 26.03 -3.49
N THR A 315 2.32 26.87 -4.08
CA THR A 315 2.92 26.57 -5.38
C THR A 315 3.95 25.44 -5.22
N PRO A 316 4.16 24.60 -6.26
CA PRO A 316 5.19 23.56 -6.25
C PRO A 316 6.63 24.07 -6.06
N TRP A 317 6.87 25.36 -6.24
CA TRP A 317 8.18 26.00 -6.07
C TRP A 317 8.44 26.54 -4.67
N THR A 318 7.43 26.50 -3.78
CA THR A 318 7.59 26.93 -2.39
C THR A 318 8.68 26.09 -1.72
N PRO A 319 9.75 26.68 -1.15
CA PRO A 319 10.74 25.94 -0.37
C PRO A 319 10.07 25.21 0.78
N VAL A 320 10.49 23.97 1.07
CA VAL A 320 9.88 23.18 2.16
C VAL A 320 9.97 23.89 3.51
N GLY A 321 11.05 24.63 3.77
CA GLY A 321 11.24 25.42 4.99
C GLY A 321 10.25 26.59 5.14
N ASP A 322 9.66 27.06 4.05
CA ASP A 322 8.66 28.14 4.04
C ASP A 322 7.22 27.61 4.17
N VAL A 323 7.04 26.28 4.11
CA VAL A 323 5.74 25.66 4.37
C VAL A 323 5.43 25.81 5.86
N PRO A 324 4.23 26.31 6.25
CA PRO A 324 3.88 26.43 7.66
C PRO A 324 4.02 25.07 8.37
N ARG A 325 4.68 25.04 9.53
CA ARG A 325 5.06 23.78 10.21
C ARG A 325 3.89 22.82 10.42
N ALA A 326 2.70 23.34 10.75
CA ALA A 326 1.49 22.54 10.95
C ALA A 326 0.91 21.97 9.64
N THR A 327 1.34 22.46 8.47
CA THR A 327 0.85 22.04 7.15
C THR A 327 1.51 20.75 6.67
N LEU A 328 2.80 20.51 6.98
CA LEU A 328 3.51 19.33 6.46
C LEU A 328 2.91 18.00 6.94
N PRO A 329 2.65 17.76 8.24
CA PRO A 329 1.97 16.53 8.68
C PRO A 329 0.57 16.37 8.08
N ARG A 330 -0.16 17.48 7.88
CA ARG A 330 -1.48 17.46 7.24
C ARG A 330 -1.39 17.11 5.76
N LEU A 331 -0.35 17.59 5.07
CA LEU A 331 -0.06 17.33 3.67
C LEU A 331 0.30 15.86 3.46
N THR A 332 1.19 15.31 4.29
CA THR A 332 1.60 13.89 4.22
C THR A 332 0.43 12.97 4.57
N ALA A 333 -0.38 13.31 5.57
CA ALA A 333 -1.62 12.59 5.86
C ALA A 333 -2.65 12.69 4.71
N ALA A 334 -2.75 13.85 4.04
CA ALA A 334 -3.61 14.00 2.85
C ALA A 334 -3.11 13.16 1.67
N ALA A 335 -1.79 13.06 1.49
CA ALA A 335 -1.18 12.19 0.50
C ALA A 335 -1.60 10.73 0.70
N HIS A 336 -1.51 10.22 1.93
CA HIS A 336 -1.97 8.88 2.28
C HIS A 336 -3.45 8.69 1.94
N ARG A 337 -4.32 9.58 2.43
CA ARG A 337 -5.77 9.50 2.19
C ARG A 337 -6.12 9.52 0.69
N LEU A 338 -5.44 10.34 -0.10
CA LEU A 338 -5.68 10.42 -1.54
C LEU A 338 -5.25 9.15 -2.27
N LEU A 339 -4.07 8.61 -1.97
CA LEU A 339 -3.63 7.34 -2.56
C LEU A 339 -4.56 6.21 -2.11
N ASP A 340 -4.95 6.19 -0.83
CA ASP A 340 -5.83 5.18 -0.26
C ASP A 340 -7.21 5.17 -0.93
N ALA A 341 -7.85 6.34 -1.04
CA ALA A 341 -9.12 6.49 -1.72
C ALA A 341 -9.07 6.09 -3.20
N ASN A 342 -7.90 6.22 -3.83
CA ASN A 342 -7.69 5.90 -5.24
C ASN A 342 -7.08 4.51 -5.49
N LYS A 343 -6.65 3.79 -4.45
CA LYS A 343 -6.15 2.41 -4.58
C LYS A 343 -7.26 1.40 -4.86
N GLY A 344 -8.53 1.84 -4.79
CA GLY A 344 -9.75 1.04 -4.85
C GLY A 344 -9.62 -0.27 -5.64
N THR A 345 -9.85 -1.36 -4.90
CA THR A 345 -9.93 -2.76 -5.36
C THR A 345 -11.36 -3.16 -5.77
N ASN A 346 -12.30 -2.21 -5.79
CA ASN A 346 -13.71 -2.51 -5.99
C ASN A 346 -13.99 -2.91 -7.43
N LYS A 347 -14.51 -4.13 -7.55
CA LYS A 347 -15.43 -4.59 -8.59
C LYS A 347 -16.39 -3.45 -8.96
N GLY A 348 -16.00 -2.63 -9.92
CA GLY A 348 -16.96 -1.81 -10.64
C GLY A 348 -17.95 -2.79 -11.24
N THR A 349 -19.19 -2.72 -10.79
CA THR A 349 -20.36 -3.50 -11.21
C THR A 349 -20.76 -3.24 -12.66
N ASN A 350 -19.79 -3.10 -13.58
CA ASN A 350 -20.07 -3.18 -14.99
C ASN A 350 -20.23 -4.67 -15.30
N LYS A 351 -21.49 -5.10 -15.41
CA LYS A 351 -21.89 -6.42 -15.91
C LYS A 351 -21.35 -6.72 -17.33
N ASP A 352 -20.70 -5.77 -17.98
CA ASP A 352 -20.03 -5.90 -19.27
C ASP A 352 -18.57 -6.37 -19.10
N ALA A 353 -18.40 -7.52 -18.43
CA ALA A 353 -17.09 -8.12 -18.13
C ALA A 353 -16.31 -8.54 -19.40
N ASP A 354 -16.87 -8.37 -20.59
CA ASP A 354 -16.23 -8.72 -21.86
C ASP A 354 -15.40 -7.56 -22.44
N ASN A 355 -15.46 -6.36 -21.83
CA ASN A 355 -14.76 -5.14 -22.28
C ASN A 355 -13.76 -4.59 -21.24
N HIS A 356 -13.02 -5.47 -20.55
CA HIS A 356 -12.11 -5.15 -19.44
C HIS A 356 -10.76 -4.51 -19.81
N ALA A 357 -10.56 -4.05 -21.05
CA ALA A 357 -9.22 -3.75 -21.53
C ALA A 357 -8.75 -2.29 -21.36
N ASP A 358 -9.58 -1.34 -20.91
CA ASP A 358 -9.16 0.07 -20.76
C ASP A 358 -10.03 0.92 -19.81
N LYS A 359 -10.31 0.41 -18.61
CA LYS A 359 -10.92 1.24 -17.56
C LYS A 359 -10.05 1.21 -16.32
N THR A 360 -8.86 1.80 -16.43
CA THR A 360 -8.10 2.19 -15.23
C THR A 360 -9.04 3.09 -14.41
N PRO A 361 -9.28 2.80 -13.11
CA PRO A 361 -10.07 3.69 -12.27
C PRO A 361 -9.55 5.11 -12.43
N ARG A 362 -10.42 6.05 -12.82
CA ARG A 362 -10.03 7.45 -12.95
C ARG A 362 -9.67 7.93 -11.54
N ARG A 363 -8.45 8.43 -11.38
CA ARG A 363 -8.04 9.04 -10.12
C ARG A 363 -8.93 10.24 -9.86
N ASN A 364 -9.43 10.33 -8.64
CA ASN A 364 -10.30 11.39 -8.20
C ASN A 364 -9.72 12.04 -6.94
N THR A 365 -9.38 13.31 -7.04
CA THR A 365 -8.88 14.13 -5.92
C THR A 365 -9.89 15.19 -5.48
N THR A 366 -10.96 15.40 -6.24
CA THR A 366 -11.98 16.44 -6.00
C THR A 366 -13.23 15.93 -5.29
N GLY A 367 -13.47 14.61 -5.33
CA GLY A 367 -14.74 13.96 -4.97
C GLY A 367 -15.83 14.03 -6.04
N SER A 368 -15.64 14.80 -7.12
CA SER A 368 -16.64 14.98 -8.18
C SER A 368 -16.60 13.85 -9.20
N ARG A 369 -17.74 13.23 -9.50
CA ARG A 369 -17.87 12.22 -10.57
C ARG A 369 -18.21 12.83 -11.93
N ARG A 370 -18.30 14.16 -12.03
CA ARG A 370 -18.61 14.84 -13.30
C ARG A 370 -17.44 14.69 -14.27
N PRO A 371 -17.68 14.43 -15.57
CA PRO A 371 -16.62 14.30 -16.56
C PRO A 371 -15.67 15.50 -16.56
N GLY A 372 -14.36 15.24 -16.47
CA GLY A 372 -13.32 16.27 -16.50
C GLY A 372 -13.18 17.10 -15.22
N GLN A 373 -13.84 16.70 -14.14
CA GLN A 373 -13.72 17.32 -12.81
C GLN A 373 -13.08 16.40 -11.77
N ASP A 374 -12.42 15.34 -12.21
CA ASP A 374 -11.78 14.33 -11.36
C ASP A 374 -10.49 14.84 -10.70
N LEU A 375 -9.82 15.83 -11.29
CA LEU A 375 -8.59 16.44 -10.78
C LEU A 375 -8.74 17.96 -10.67
N PHE A 376 -8.06 18.60 -9.72
CA PHE A 376 -8.12 20.05 -9.53
C PHE A 376 -7.26 20.83 -10.52
N VAL A 377 -6.01 20.40 -10.76
CA VAL A 377 -5.04 21.15 -11.57
C VAL A 377 -4.26 20.30 -12.56
N TYR A 378 -3.97 19.04 -12.24
CA TYR A 378 -3.12 18.20 -13.10
C TYR A 378 -3.75 17.99 -14.49
N GLY A 379 -2.98 18.27 -15.54
CA GLY A 379 -3.46 18.13 -16.93
C GLY A 379 -4.58 19.10 -17.31
N ARG A 380 -4.82 20.14 -16.49
CA ARG A 380 -5.88 21.13 -16.68
C ARG A 380 -5.35 22.50 -17.10
N ALA A 381 -4.14 22.57 -17.66
CA ALA A 381 -3.56 23.83 -18.17
C ALA A 381 -4.57 24.60 -19.04
N HIS A 382 -4.65 25.90 -18.84
CA HIS A 382 -5.57 26.84 -19.51
C HIS A 382 -7.07 26.62 -19.23
N ARG A 383 -7.47 25.56 -18.51
CA ARG A 383 -8.85 25.37 -18.07
C ARG A 383 -9.15 26.18 -16.80
N PRO A 384 -10.41 26.60 -16.58
CA PRO A 384 -10.81 27.27 -15.35
C PRO A 384 -10.52 26.40 -14.11
N CYS A 385 -9.90 26.98 -13.08
CA CYS A 385 -9.75 26.33 -11.78
C CYS A 385 -11.14 25.95 -11.22
N LEU A 386 -11.28 24.72 -10.72
CA LEU A 386 -12.55 24.25 -10.14
C LEU A 386 -12.94 24.97 -8.83
N ARG A 387 -12.02 25.73 -8.23
CA ARG A 387 -12.26 26.51 -7.00
C ARG A 387 -12.59 27.98 -7.28
N CYS A 388 -11.86 28.64 -8.18
CA CYS A 388 -11.95 30.10 -8.35
C CYS A 388 -12.16 30.58 -9.80
N GLY A 389 -12.24 29.67 -10.78
CA GLY A 389 -12.42 30.01 -12.20
C GLY A 389 -11.17 30.53 -12.93
N THR A 390 -10.14 31.01 -12.22
CA THR A 390 -8.89 31.49 -12.85
C THR A 390 -8.21 30.36 -13.65
N PRO A 391 -7.72 30.62 -14.89
CA PRO A 391 -7.04 29.60 -15.69
C PRO A 391 -5.85 28.99 -14.95
N VAL A 392 -5.77 27.65 -14.97
CA VAL A 392 -4.62 26.89 -14.46
C VAL A 392 -3.41 27.15 -15.36
N ARG A 393 -2.24 27.35 -14.75
CA ARG A 393 -0.96 27.53 -15.42
C ARG A 393 -0.17 26.23 -15.44
N GLU A 394 0.77 26.17 -16.37
CA GLU A 394 1.71 25.07 -16.54
C GLU A 394 3.12 25.61 -16.80
N ALA A 395 4.11 24.97 -16.20
CA ALA A 395 5.53 25.24 -16.41
C ALA A 395 6.33 23.98 -16.06
N PRO A 396 7.53 23.79 -16.63
CA PRO A 396 8.39 22.67 -16.25
C PRO A 396 8.98 22.85 -14.84
N GLN A 397 9.06 21.76 -14.08
CA GLN A 397 9.85 21.65 -12.85
C GLN A 397 10.59 20.31 -12.93
N ASP A 398 11.93 20.34 -12.91
CA ASP A 398 12.80 19.16 -13.10
C ASP A 398 12.41 18.33 -14.34
N GLY A 399 12.22 19.02 -15.49
CA GLY A 399 11.86 18.39 -16.76
C GLY A 399 10.44 17.81 -16.83
N ARG A 400 9.58 18.03 -15.82
CA ARG A 400 8.21 17.53 -15.77
C ARG A 400 7.19 18.68 -15.85
N PRO A 401 6.10 18.52 -16.62
CA PRO A 401 5.02 19.50 -16.62
C PRO A 401 4.41 19.61 -15.23
N THR A 402 4.28 20.84 -14.74
CA THR A 402 3.81 21.14 -13.39
C THR A 402 2.67 22.15 -13.45
N TYR A 403 1.56 21.81 -12.82
CA TYR A 403 0.31 22.55 -12.91
C TYR A 403 -0.02 23.27 -11.60
N TRP A 404 -0.50 24.51 -11.68
CA TRP A 404 -0.98 25.25 -10.51
C TRP A 404 -2.04 26.29 -10.88
N CYS A 405 -2.87 26.67 -9.91
CA CYS A 405 -3.74 27.83 -10.04
C CYS A 405 -3.06 29.07 -9.45
N PRO A 406 -2.82 30.15 -10.22
CA PRO A 406 -2.11 31.34 -9.73
C PRO A 406 -2.91 32.16 -8.71
N ARG A 407 -4.21 31.86 -8.52
CA ARG A 407 -5.07 32.54 -7.53
C ARG A 407 -5.27 31.73 -6.26
N CYS A 408 -5.36 30.40 -6.36
CA CYS A 408 -5.60 29.53 -5.21
C CYS A 408 -4.32 29.01 -4.53
N GLN A 409 -3.16 29.21 -5.16
CA GLN A 409 -1.86 28.78 -4.63
C GLN A 409 -0.93 29.98 -4.48
N SER A 410 -0.38 30.15 -3.28
CA SER A 410 0.58 31.20 -2.93
C SER A 410 2.01 30.65 -2.94
N GLY A 411 2.99 31.52 -3.18
CA GLY A 411 4.40 31.15 -3.22
C GLY A 411 5.08 31.55 -4.54
N PRO A 412 6.37 31.26 -4.70
CA PRO A 412 7.12 31.57 -5.91
C PRO A 412 6.54 30.81 -7.12
N THR A 413 6.67 31.41 -8.30
CA THR A 413 6.32 30.79 -9.58
C THR A 413 7.46 30.99 -10.57
N PRO A 414 7.58 30.15 -11.61
CA PRO A 414 8.58 30.32 -12.67
C PRO A 414 8.45 31.63 -13.43
#